data_AF-A0A9P7QJA6-F1
#
_entry.id   AF-A0A9P7QJA6-F1
#
_cell.length_a   1.000
_cell.length_b   1.000
_cell.length_c   1.000
_cell.angle_alpha   90.00
_cell.angle_beta   90.00
_cell.angle_gamma   90.00
#
_symmetry.space_group_name_H-M   'P 1'
#
loop_
_entity.id
_entity.type
_entity.pdbx_description
1 polymer ?
#
loop_
_entity_poly.entity_id
_entity_poly.type
_entity_poly.pdbx_seq_one_letter_code
_entity_poly.pdbx_strand_id
1 'polypeptide(L)'
;MIYTGNYEELSSEVPAEDIQSSSPESAKPGPDPKVILHAKMMEMGDIYLVDGLGLLANDKFNNRLKSQTTRNVLVEIVPEAYTMEFKSCKLIRTTLIDFMRRRLMQRPLPAEVEESWEDATKNVPEFTRDLLKSFKDMPVLGHCNYCGKSKTVPVAPLQLTCLLCRKSGALNLRMG
;
A
#
# COMPACT_ATOMS: atom_id res chain seq x y z
N MET A 1 -21.09 -12.16 -36.74
CA MET A 1 -22.19 -12.74 -35.95
C MET A 1 -21.84 -12.51 -34.49
N ILE A 2 -22.42 -11.49 -33.86
CA ILE A 2 -22.18 -11.17 -32.44
C ILE A 2 -23.22 -11.96 -31.66
N TYR A 3 -22.77 -12.85 -30.78
CA TYR A 3 -23.66 -13.68 -29.96
C TYR A 3 -24.27 -12.80 -28.86
N THR A 4 -25.56 -12.48 -28.98
CA THR A 4 -26.34 -11.84 -27.90
C THR A 4 -26.96 -12.95 -27.07
N GLY A 5 -26.26 -13.35 -25.99
CA GLY A 5 -26.78 -14.29 -25.01
C GLY A 5 -28.14 -13.84 -24.47
N ASN A 6 -29.07 -14.78 -24.36
CA ASN A 6 -30.43 -14.52 -23.89
C ASN A 6 -30.43 -14.46 -22.35
N TYR A 7 -30.51 -13.26 -21.78
CA TYR A 7 -30.43 -13.01 -20.32
C TYR A 7 -31.82 -13.04 -19.63
N GLU A 8 -32.78 -13.82 -20.13
CA GLU A 8 -34.15 -13.81 -19.59
C GLU A 8 -34.47 -14.91 -18.56
N GLU A 9 -33.51 -15.71 -18.11
CA GLU A 9 -33.74 -16.75 -17.09
C GLU A 9 -33.09 -16.44 -15.74
N LEU A 10 -33.48 -15.33 -15.11
CA LEU A 10 -33.37 -15.17 -13.64
C LEU A 10 -34.51 -14.28 -13.13
N SER A 11 -35.76 -14.69 -13.39
CA SER A 11 -36.91 -14.14 -12.68
C SER A 11 -37.77 -15.29 -12.14
N SER A 12 -38.12 -15.17 -10.86
CA SER A 12 -38.98 -16.04 -10.03
C SER A 12 -38.32 -17.39 -9.66
N GLU A 13 -38.04 -17.75 -8.41
CA GLU A 13 -38.81 -17.59 -7.18
C GLU A 13 -37.87 -17.61 -5.95
N VAL A 14 -38.02 -16.68 -5.00
CA VAL A 14 -37.54 -16.88 -3.63
C VAL A 14 -38.73 -16.60 -2.69
N PRO A 15 -39.17 -17.59 -1.88
CA PRO A 15 -40.24 -17.37 -0.91
C PRO A 15 -39.79 -16.38 0.17
N ALA A 16 -40.72 -15.51 0.56
CA ALA A 16 -40.55 -14.59 1.68
C ALA A 16 -40.57 -15.36 3.00
N GLU A 17 -39.45 -15.38 3.73
CA GLU A 17 -39.43 -15.67 5.18
C GLU A 17 -38.50 -14.69 5.91
N ASP A 18 -39.14 -13.91 6.79
CA ASP A 18 -38.70 -13.19 7.98
C ASP A 18 -37.27 -12.62 8.09
N ILE A 19 -37.21 -11.29 7.95
CA ILE A 19 -36.12 -10.45 8.45
C ILE A 19 -36.23 -10.39 9.98
N GLN A 20 -35.52 -11.28 10.68
CA GLN A 20 -35.08 -10.99 12.05
C GLN A 20 -33.83 -10.13 12.01
N SER A 21 -34.03 -8.86 12.33
CA SER A 21 -32.99 -7.88 12.62
C SER A 21 -32.16 -8.32 13.83
N SER A 22 -31.00 -8.93 13.58
CA SER A 22 -29.92 -8.99 14.55
C SER A 22 -28.87 -7.95 14.19
N SER A 23 -28.75 -6.94 15.06
CA SER A 23 -27.71 -5.92 15.04
C SER A 23 -26.33 -6.59 15.00
N PRO A 24 -25.37 -6.14 14.17
CA PRO A 24 -24.01 -6.60 14.31
C PRO A 24 -23.39 -5.87 15.50
N GLU A 25 -23.49 -6.51 16.65
CA GLU A 25 -22.61 -6.36 17.79
C GLU A 25 -21.15 -6.35 17.32
N SER A 26 -20.37 -5.46 17.91
CA SER A 26 -19.03 -5.03 17.48
C SER A 26 -18.07 -6.19 17.20
N ALA A 27 -18.01 -6.65 15.95
CA ALA A 27 -16.91 -7.44 15.45
C ALA A 27 -15.70 -6.52 15.24
N LYS A 28 -14.62 -6.75 15.99
CA LYS A 28 -13.30 -6.19 15.67
C LYS A 28 -13.03 -6.43 14.18
N PRO A 29 -12.65 -5.42 13.38
CA PRO A 29 -12.42 -5.65 11.97
C PRO A 29 -11.16 -6.51 11.85
N GLY A 30 -11.35 -7.75 11.39
CA GLY A 30 -10.27 -8.53 10.81
C GLY A 30 -9.65 -7.79 9.61
N PRO A 31 -8.46 -8.19 9.15
CA PRO A 31 -7.81 -7.61 7.98
C PRO A 31 -8.80 -7.57 6.81
N ASP A 32 -8.99 -6.41 6.19
CA ASP A 32 -9.95 -6.25 5.09
C ASP A 32 -9.36 -6.88 3.81
N PRO A 33 -9.81 -8.06 3.35
CA PRO A 33 -9.25 -8.77 2.19
C PRO A 33 -9.44 -8.01 0.85
N LYS A 34 -10.06 -6.82 0.91
CA LYS A 34 -10.37 -5.96 -0.22
C LYS A 34 -9.15 -5.29 -0.86
N VAL A 35 -8.00 -5.16 -0.20
CA VAL A 35 -6.83 -4.50 -0.82
C VAL A 35 -6.31 -5.30 -2.00
N ILE A 36 -6.02 -6.59 -1.78
CA ILE A 36 -5.54 -7.49 -2.84
C ILE A 36 -6.58 -7.69 -3.95
N LEU A 37 -7.87 -7.68 -3.61
CA LEU A 37 -8.93 -7.72 -4.61
C LEU A 37 -8.77 -6.61 -5.65
N HIS A 38 -8.44 -5.38 -5.23
CA HIS A 38 -8.24 -4.28 -6.15
C HIS A 38 -6.95 -4.42 -6.97
N ALA A 39 -5.91 -5.06 -6.44
CA ALA A 39 -4.74 -5.42 -7.24
C ALA A 39 -5.08 -6.46 -8.33
N LYS A 40 -5.89 -7.48 -8.00
CA LYS A 40 -6.41 -8.47 -8.97
C LYS A 40 -7.34 -7.83 -10.00
N MET A 41 -8.15 -6.84 -9.62
CA MET A 41 -8.95 -6.07 -10.58
C MET A 41 -8.08 -5.26 -11.54
N MET A 42 -6.91 -4.79 -11.10
CA MET A 42 -5.94 -4.12 -11.96
C MET A 42 -5.34 -5.08 -12.99
N GLU A 43 -4.99 -6.29 -12.56
CA GLU A 43 -4.56 -7.38 -13.44
C GLU A 43 -5.63 -7.68 -14.51
N MET A 44 -6.90 -7.78 -14.12
CA MET A 44 -8.00 -7.95 -15.08
C MET A 44 -8.10 -6.78 -16.06
N GLY A 45 -7.91 -5.55 -15.59
CA GLY A 45 -7.83 -4.36 -16.45
C GLY A 45 -6.73 -4.47 -17.50
N ASP A 46 -5.55 -4.98 -17.12
CA ASP A 46 -4.44 -5.22 -18.04
C ASP A 46 -4.74 -6.36 -19.03
N ILE A 47 -5.29 -7.49 -18.55
CA ILE A 47 -5.59 -8.67 -19.37
C ILE A 47 -6.63 -8.33 -20.45
N TYR A 48 -7.67 -7.59 -20.08
CA TYR A 48 -8.77 -7.25 -20.99
C TYR A 48 -8.61 -5.88 -21.65
N LEU A 49 -7.49 -5.19 -21.43
CA LEU A 49 -7.19 -3.87 -22.00
C LEU A 49 -8.30 -2.83 -21.69
N VAL A 50 -8.85 -2.90 -20.48
CA VAL A 50 -9.86 -1.97 -19.98
C VAL A 50 -9.18 -0.97 -19.05
N ASP A 51 -8.56 0.05 -19.63
CA ASP A 51 -7.77 1.05 -18.89
C ASP A 51 -8.56 1.69 -17.73
N GLY A 52 -9.85 1.98 -17.96
CA GLY A 52 -10.73 2.55 -16.92
C GLY A 52 -10.88 1.65 -15.69
N LEU A 53 -10.88 0.33 -15.86
CA LEU A 53 -10.91 -0.63 -14.76
C LEU A 53 -9.59 -0.59 -13.99
N GLY A 54 -8.45 -0.62 -14.69
CA GLY A 54 -7.13 -0.54 -14.07
C GLY A 54 -6.95 0.73 -13.23
N LEU A 55 -7.37 1.88 -13.77
CA LEU A 55 -7.32 3.17 -13.07
C LEU A 55 -8.22 3.21 -11.85
N LEU A 56 -9.48 2.76 -11.98
CA LEU A 56 -10.41 2.71 -10.85
C LEU A 56 -9.93 1.75 -9.76
N ALA A 57 -9.44 0.57 -10.15
CA ALA A 57 -8.90 -0.43 -9.24
C ALA A 57 -7.67 0.11 -8.49
N ASN A 58 -6.78 0.84 -9.16
CA ASN A 58 -5.64 1.50 -8.52
C ASN A 58 -6.07 2.54 -7.48
N ASP A 59 -7.05 3.40 -7.80
CA ASP A 59 -7.57 4.36 -6.81
C ASP A 59 -8.14 3.65 -5.58
N LYS A 60 -8.93 2.59 -5.78
CA LYS A 60 -9.49 1.80 -4.68
C LYS A 60 -8.41 1.08 -3.87
N PHE A 61 -7.39 0.52 -4.54
CA PHE A 61 -6.23 -0.08 -3.88
C PHE A 61 -5.54 0.93 -2.96
N ASN A 62 -5.22 2.12 -3.48
CA ASN A 62 -4.55 3.18 -2.73
C ASN A 62 -5.37 3.64 -1.53
N ASN A 63 -6.67 3.80 -1.70
CA ASN A 63 -7.56 4.24 -0.63
C ASN A 63 -7.71 3.19 0.47
N ARG A 64 -7.77 1.90 0.12
CA ARG A 64 -7.82 0.81 1.10
C ARG A 64 -6.48 0.56 1.79
N LEU A 65 -5.37 0.73 1.07
CA LEU A 65 -4.03 0.56 1.66
C LEU A 65 -3.78 1.57 2.79
N LYS A 66 -4.27 2.81 2.66
CA LYS A 66 -4.14 3.84 3.72
C LYS A 66 -4.72 3.41 5.07
N SER A 67 -5.79 2.62 5.06
CA SER A 67 -6.43 2.10 6.28
C SER A 67 -5.75 0.87 6.89
N GLN A 68 -4.77 0.27 6.21
CA GLN A 68 -4.11 -0.94 6.70
C GLN A 68 -3.10 -0.65 7.81
N THR A 69 -2.95 -1.62 8.71
CA THR A 69 -1.89 -1.66 9.70
C THR A 69 -0.57 -2.07 9.04
N THR A 70 0.55 -1.65 9.61
CA THR A 70 1.89 -2.04 9.12
C THR A 70 2.06 -3.57 9.13
N ARG A 71 1.55 -4.24 10.18
CA ARG A 71 1.56 -5.70 10.27
C ARG A 71 0.81 -6.36 9.13
N ASN A 72 -0.45 -5.96 8.88
CA ASN A 72 -1.25 -6.56 7.80
C ASN A 72 -0.57 -6.38 6.43
N VAL A 73 0.03 -5.21 6.20
CA VAL A 73 0.77 -4.98 4.97
C VAL A 73 1.95 -5.94 4.83
N LEU A 74 2.74 -6.13 5.89
CA LEU A 74 3.90 -7.01 5.88
C LEU A 74 3.53 -8.49 5.72
N VAL A 75 2.49 -8.95 6.42
CA VAL A 75 2.15 -10.37 6.51
C VAL A 75 1.28 -10.84 5.33
N GLU A 76 0.33 -10.01 4.87
CA GLU A 76 -0.67 -10.45 3.89
C GLU A 76 -0.47 -9.81 2.53
N ILE A 77 -0.21 -8.50 2.48
CA ILE A 77 -0.27 -7.74 1.23
C ILE A 77 1.06 -7.80 0.47
N VAL A 78 2.19 -7.67 1.16
CA VAL A 78 3.52 -7.70 0.53
C VAL A 78 3.80 -9.05 -0.13
N PRO A 79 3.61 -10.22 0.52
CA PRO A 79 3.86 -11.50 -0.14
C PRO A 79 3.03 -11.67 -1.42
N GLU A 80 1.73 -11.40 -1.34
CA GLU A 80 0.81 -11.53 -2.48
C GLU A 80 1.10 -10.52 -3.60
N ALA A 81 1.41 -9.25 -3.28
CA ALA A 81 1.71 -8.25 -4.31
C ALA A 81 3.03 -8.52 -5.06
N TYR A 82 3.96 -9.23 -4.41
CA TYR A 82 5.25 -9.58 -5.00
C TYR A 82 5.23 -10.88 -5.80
N THR A 83 4.20 -11.72 -5.66
CA THR A 83 3.95 -12.87 -6.56
C THR A 83 3.22 -12.47 -7.85
N MET A 84 2.61 -11.29 -7.90
CA MET A 84 1.87 -10.80 -9.08
C MET A 84 2.78 -10.47 -10.28
N GLU A 85 2.40 -10.96 -11.46
CA GLU A 85 3.14 -10.78 -12.72
C GLU A 85 2.24 -10.22 -13.83
N PHE A 86 1.92 -8.92 -13.76
CA PHE A 86 1.17 -8.22 -14.81
C PHE A 86 1.76 -6.82 -15.08
N LYS A 87 1.39 -6.22 -16.22
CA LYS A 87 1.99 -4.98 -16.74
C LYS A 87 2.01 -3.85 -15.71
N SER A 88 0.92 -3.71 -14.95
CA SER A 88 0.71 -2.67 -13.96
C SER A 88 1.17 -3.04 -12.54
N CYS A 89 1.71 -4.25 -12.30
CA CYS A 89 2.09 -4.68 -10.95
C CYS A 89 3.21 -3.83 -10.33
N LYS A 90 4.05 -3.20 -11.17
CA LYS A 90 5.07 -2.23 -10.72
C LYS A 90 4.46 -1.04 -9.99
N LEU A 91 3.27 -0.59 -10.38
CA LEU A 91 2.57 0.53 -9.75
C LEU A 91 2.11 0.16 -8.33
N ILE A 92 1.59 -1.06 -8.16
CA ILE A 92 1.21 -1.60 -6.85
C ILE A 92 2.44 -1.67 -5.94
N ARG A 93 3.53 -2.28 -6.41
CA ARG A 93 4.77 -2.39 -5.62
C ARG A 93 5.31 -1.01 -5.24
N THR A 94 5.36 -0.07 -6.17
CA THR A 94 5.80 1.32 -5.89
C THR A 94 4.94 1.97 -4.81
N THR A 95 3.63 1.81 -4.87
CA THR A 95 2.70 2.34 -3.86
C THR A 95 2.93 1.70 -2.49
N LEU A 96 3.12 0.39 -2.44
CA LEU A 96 3.42 -0.32 -1.19
C LEU A 96 4.74 0.16 -0.57
N ILE A 97 5.77 0.33 -1.39
CA ILE A 97 7.05 0.87 -0.95
C ILE A 97 6.89 2.27 -0.36
N ASP A 98 6.16 3.17 -1.03
CA ASP A 98 5.91 4.51 -0.52
C ASP A 98 5.13 4.53 0.79
N PHE A 99 4.12 3.66 0.91
CA PHE A 99 3.35 3.50 2.14
C PHE A 99 4.24 3.01 3.29
N MET A 100 5.00 1.94 3.07
CA MET A 100 5.86 1.34 4.07
C MET A 100 7.00 2.27 4.49
N ARG A 101 7.60 2.96 3.53
CA ARG A 101 8.62 3.99 3.78
C ARG A 101 8.12 5.04 4.78
N ARG A 102 6.90 5.56 4.60
CA ARG A 102 6.31 6.55 5.52
C ARG A 102 6.06 5.97 6.92
N ARG A 103 5.55 4.74 7.00
CA ARG A 103 5.29 4.06 8.28
C ARG A 103 6.58 3.79 9.05
N LEU A 104 7.63 3.32 8.38
CA LEU A 104 8.92 3.03 9.03
C LEU A 104 9.65 4.28 9.54
N MET A 105 9.33 5.46 9.01
CA MET A 105 9.85 6.72 9.55
C MET A 105 9.23 7.09 10.92
N GLN A 106 8.08 6.50 11.27
CA GLN A 106 7.38 6.75 12.54
C GLN A 106 7.91 5.82 13.66
N ARG A 107 9.23 5.84 13.93
CA ARG A 107 9.86 5.05 14.99
C ARG A 107 9.48 5.53 16.40
N PRO A 108 9.47 4.64 17.42
CA PRO A 108 9.83 3.21 17.37
C PRO A 108 8.72 2.32 16.79
N LEU A 109 9.10 1.19 16.20
CA LEU A 109 8.15 0.18 15.73
C LEU A 109 7.68 -0.68 16.92
N PRO A 110 6.40 -1.07 17.00
CA PRO A 110 5.95 -2.07 17.95
C PRO A 110 6.66 -3.41 17.71
N ALA A 111 6.98 -4.17 18.77
CA ALA A 111 7.67 -5.46 18.67
C ALA A 111 6.97 -6.45 17.73
N GLU A 112 5.64 -6.47 17.73
CA GLU A 112 4.82 -7.28 16.84
C GLU A 112 5.05 -6.97 15.34
N VAL A 113 5.34 -5.70 15.03
CA VAL A 113 5.67 -5.25 13.66
C VAL A 113 7.12 -5.57 13.33
N GLU A 114 8.01 -5.57 14.32
CA GLU A 114 9.43 -5.91 14.15
C GLU A 114 9.62 -7.37 13.76
N GLU A 115 8.92 -8.30 14.42
CA GLU A 115 8.90 -9.72 14.02
C GLU A 115 8.36 -9.91 12.59
N SER A 116 7.23 -9.25 12.28
CA SER A 116 6.63 -9.31 10.93
C SER A 116 7.54 -8.70 9.87
N TRP A 117 8.33 -7.70 10.25
CA TRP A 117 9.31 -7.05 9.38
C TRP A 117 10.47 -8.01 9.07
N GLU A 118 11.02 -8.67 10.09
CA GLU A 118 12.07 -9.67 9.91
C GLU A 118 11.61 -10.81 8.98
N ASP A 119 10.41 -11.35 9.21
CA ASP A 119 9.85 -12.41 8.38
C ASP A 119 9.66 -11.96 6.92
N ALA A 120 9.06 -10.78 6.70
CA ALA A 120 8.91 -10.21 5.35
C ALA A 120 10.26 -9.99 4.66
N THR A 121 11.30 -9.57 5.39
CA THR A 121 12.63 -9.36 4.79
C THR A 121 13.30 -10.66 4.37
N LYS A 122 13.04 -11.76 5.09
CA LYS A 122 13.54 -13.10 4.78
C LYS A 122 12.78 -13.73 3.61
N ASN A 123 11.46 -13.63 3.62
CA ASN A 123 10.59 -14.35 2.68
C ASN A 123 10.36 -13.59 1.38
N VAL A 124 10.48 -12.25 1.38
CA VAL A 124 10.28 -11.39 0.21
C VAL A 124 11.48 -10.43 0.04
N PRO A 125 12.66 -10.93 -0.36
CA PRO A 125 13.87 -10.11 -0.45
C PRO A 125 13.77 -8.99 -1.51
N GLU A 126 12.97 -9.18 -2.56
CA GLU A 126 12.66 -8.17 -3.58
C GLU A 126 12.06 -6.92 -2.95
N PHE A 127 11.12 -7.10 -2.01
CA PHE A 127 10.48 -6.00 -1.29
C PHE A 127 11.49 -5.19 -0.49
N THR A 128 12.36 -5.87 0.26
CA THR A 128 13.41 -5.21 1.04
C THR A 128 14.35 -4.41 0.14
N ARG A 129 14.78 -5.00 -0.97
CA ARG A 129 15.65 -4.34 -1.95
C ARG A 129 14.99 -3.10 -2.54
N ASP A 130 13.73 -3.19 -2.93
CA ASP A 130 13.00 -2.07 -3.51
C ASP A 130 12.76 -0.96 -2.48
N LEU A 131 12.52 -1.32 -1.22
CA LEU A 131 12.41 -0.36 -0.13
C LEU A 131 13.73 0.37 0.13
N LEU A 132 14.86 -0.35 0.20
CA LEU A 132 16.18 0.25 0.37
C LEU A 132 16.54 1.16 -0.81
N LYS A 133 16.22 0.74 -2.04
CA LYS A 133 16.37 1.60 -3.23
C LYS A 133 15.56 2.89 -3.08
N SER A 134 14.32 2.83 -2.58
CA SER A 134 13.53 4.03 -2.34
C SER A 134 14.22 5.02 -1.37
N PHE A 135 14.90 4.52 -0.33
CA PHE A 135 15.70 5.33 0.60
C PHE A 135 16.91 5.98 -0.02
N LYS A 136 17.50 5.35 -1.04
CA LYS A 136 18.57 5.93 -1.83
C LYS A 136 18.06 7.00 -2.80
N ASP A 137 16.97 6.70 -3.51
CA ASP A 137 16.54 7.48 -4.67
C ASP A 137 15.66 8.66 -4.30
N MET A 138 14.90 8.57 -3.20
CA MET A 138 14.03 9.64 -2.72
C MET A 138 14.57 10.27 -1.45
N PRO A 139 14.83 11.59 -1.44
CA PRO A 139 15.16 12.31 -0.21
C PRO A 139 13.97 12.36 0.75
N VAL A 140 14.26 12.53 2.04
CA VAL A 140 13.25 12.90 3.04
C VAL A 140 13.22 14.41 3.20
N LEU A 141 12.10 14.95 3.62
CA LEU A 141 12.04 16.36 4.02
C LEU A 141 12.48 16.51 5.47
N GLY A 142 13.22 17.57 5.73
CA GLY A 142 13.79 17.85 7.03
C GLY A 142 14.08 19.33 7.25
N HIS A 143 14.73 19.62 8.35
CA HIS A 143 15.23 20.95 8.69
C HIS A 143 16.76 20.95 8.68
N CYS A 144 17.35 22.03 8.20
CA CYS A 144 18.80 22.25 8.25
C CYS A 144 19.12 23.56 8.95
N ASN A 145 19.92 23.48 10.02
CA ASN A 145 20.35 24.65 10.78
C ASN A 145 21.13 25.67 9.93
N TYR A 146 21.75 25.24 8.82
CA TYR A 146 22.50 26.10 7.91
C TYR A 146 21.65 26.73 6.80
N CYS A 147 20.57 26.09 6.36
CA CYS A 147 19.69 26.63 5.31
C CYS A 147 18.57 27.51 5.88
N GLY A 148 18.41 27.52 7.20
CA GLY A 148 17.38 28.25 7.94
C GLY A 148 16.42 27.30 8.64
N LYS A 149 16.19 27.52 9.94
CA LYS A 149 15.40 26.63 10.81
C LYS A 149 13.93 26.51 10.40
N SER A 150 13.38 27.50 9.70
CA SER A 150 11.98 27.53 9.25
C SER A 150 11.76 26.92 7.86
N LYS A 151 12.83 26.62 7.11
CA LYS A 151 12.72 26.08 5.76
C LYS A 151 12.80 24.56 5.78
N THR A 152 11.85 23.92 5.12
CA THR A 152 11.92 22.50 4.82
C THR A 152 12.90 22.28 3.67
N VAL A 153 13.82 21.35 3.86
CA VAL A 153 14.88 21.03 2.91
C VAL A 153 14.92 19.53 2.63
N PRO A 154 15.33 19.11 1.42
CA PRO A 154 15.60 17.71 1.15
C PRO A 154 16.83 17.24 1.93
N VAL A 155 16.72 16.09 2.57
CA VAL A 155 17.73 15.46 3.43
C VAL A 155 17.96 14.03 2.95
N ALA A 156 19.23 13.61 2.93
CA ALA A 156 19.61 12.23 2.70
C ALA A 156 19.12 11.38 3.90
N PRO A 157 18.20 10.41 3.71
CA PRO A 157 17.49 9.79 4.83
C PRO A 157 18.38 9.05 5.83
N LEU A 158 19.44 8.42 5.33
CA LEU A 158 20.36 7.60 6.13
C LEU A 158 21.54 8.42 6.70
N GLN A 159 21.93 9.49 6.02
CA GLN A 159 23.13 10.27 6.36
C GLN A 159 22.79 11.56 7.12
N LEU A 160 21.49 11.93 7.18
CA LEU A 160 21.02 13.18 7.78
C LEU A 160 21.77 14.42 7.23
N THR A 161 22.10 14.35 5.95
CA THR A 161 22.82 15.39 5.21
C THR A 161 21.81 16.23 4.44
N CYS A 162 21.86 17.56 4.61
CA CYS A 162 21.05 18.46 3.79
C CYS A 162 21.52 18.40 2.33
N LEU A 163 20.63 18.10 1.39
CA LEU A 163 20.98 18.01 -0.02
C LEU A 163 21.18 19.38 -0.69
N LEU A 164 20.73 20.47 -0.06
CA LEU A 164 20.96 21.84 -0.55
C LEU A 164 22.37 22.35 -0.21
N CYS A 165 22.75 22.32 1.07
CA CYS A 165 24.05 22.85 1.52
C CYS A 165 25.14 21.78 1.72
N ARG A 166 24.79 20.50 1.56
CA ARG A 166 25.68 19.34 1.74
C ARG A 166 26.30 19.20 3.14
N LYS A 167 25.76 19.90 4.14
CA LYS A 167 26.19 19.79 5.54
C LYS A 167 25.37 18.74 6.29
N SER A 168 26.05 17.97 7.12
CA SER A 168 25.45 16.99 8.05
C SER A 168 24.74 17.67 9.22
N GLY A 169 23.89 16.91 9.92
CA GLY A 169 23.13 17.40 11.08
C GLY A 169 21.78 18.02 10.72
N ALA A 170 21.24 17.67 9.55
CA ALA A 170 19.85 17.95 9.23
C ALA A 170 18.94 16.99 10.01
N LEU A 171 17.76 17.45 10.41
CA LEU A 171 16.78 16.65 11.15
C LEU A 171 15.65 16.28 10.23
N ASN A 172 15.24 15.01 10.22
CA ASN A 172 14.06 14.59 9.46
C ASN A 172 12.79 15.20 10.09
N LEU A 173 11.85 15.63 9.26
CA LEU A 173 10.51 15.98 9.72
C LEU A 173 9.81 14.71 10.21
N ARG A 174 9.44 14.65 11.49
CA ARG A 174 8.47 13.67 11.95
C ARG A 174 7.10 14.11 11.43
N MET A 175 6.59 13.43 10.41
CA MET A 175 5.19 13.57 10.03
C MET A 175 4.36 12.80 11.08
N GLY A 176 3.72 13.56 11.96
CA GLY A 176 2.73 13.05 12.91
C GLY A 176 1.47 12.56 12.22
#